data_AF-F4GL36-F1
#
_entry.id   AF-F4GL36-F1
#
_cell.length_a   1.000
_cell.length_b   1.000
_cell.length_c   1.000
_cell.angle_alpha   90.00
_cell.angle_beta   90.00
_cell.angle_gamma   90.00
#
_symmetry.space_group_name_H-M   'P 1'
#
loop_
_entity.id
_entity.type
_entity.pdbx_description
1 polymer ?
#
loop_
_entity_poly.entity_id
_entity_poly.type
_entity_poly.pdbx_seq_one_letter_code
_entity_poly.pdbx_strand_id
1 'polypeptide(L)' 'MITNTKLIVTMTEANQPFSKATKLADKNSSSVIFKNNRSKYLLLVIVVSFNFFGGAVNERKTYQS' A
#
# COMPACT_ATOMS: atom_id res chain seq x y z
N MET A 1 12.73 3.21 23.57
CA MET A 1 12.48 2.88 22.14
C MET A 1 11.03 2.43 22.02
N ILE A 2 10.19 3.19 21.33
CA ILE A 2 8.77 2.83 21.16
C ILE A 2 8.72 1.81 20.01
N THR A 3 8.93 0.53 20.32
CA THR A 3 8.83 -0.54 19.33
C THR A 3 7.36 -0.84 19.10
N ASN A 4 6.79 -0.28 18.03
CA ASN A 4 5.46 -0.68 17.59
C ASN A 4 5.54 -2.07 16.92
N THR A 5 5.61 -3.11 17.75
CA THR A 5 5.71 -4.53 17.34
C THR A 5 4.44 -5.03 16.65
N LYS A 6 3.33 -4.29 16.74
CA LYS A 6 2.04 -4.66 16.13
C LYS A 6 2.05 -4.68 14.60
N LEU A 7 3.13 -4.21 13.96
CA LEU A 7 3.28 -4.20 12.49
C LEU A 7 4.16 -5.34 11.98
N ILE A 8 4.75 -6.13 12.88
CA ILE A 8 5.74 -7.15 12.54
C ILE A 8 5.06 -8.50 12.30
N VAL A 9 5.38 -9.12 11.17
CA VAL A 9 4.96 -10.49 10.81
C VAL A 9 6.20 -11.28 10.49
N THR A 10 6.31 -12.52 10.96
CA THR A 10 7.44 -13.38 10.57
C THR A 10 7.23 -13.91 9.15
N MET A 11 8.32 -14.31 8.47
CA MET A 11 8.23 -14.91 7.14
C MET A 11 7.35 -16.17 7.15
N THR A 12 7.40 -16.94 8.23
CA THR A 12 6.56 -18.14 8.40
C THR A 12 5.08 -17.78 8.50
N GLU A 13 4.72 -16.74 9.25
CA GLU A 13 3.33 -16.26 9.34
C GLU A 13 2.84 -15.60 8.06
N ALA A 14 3.71 -14.86 7.36
CA ALA A 14 3.38 -14.30 6.06
C ALA A 14 3.12 -15.41 5.03
N ASN A 15 3.77 -16.57 5.17
CA ASN A 15 3.58 -17.69 4.28
C ASN A 15 2.23 -18.42 4.50
N GLN A 16 1.47 -18.16 5.59
CA GLN A 16 0.29 -18.98 5.93
C GLN A 16 -0.83 -18.31 6.77
N PRO A 17 -2.09 -18.54 6.37
CA PRO A 17 -2.54 -18.08 5.05
C PRO A 17 -2.17 -16.60 4.89
N PHE A 18 -1.71 -16.19 3.71
CA PHE A 18 -1.26 -14.81 3.47
C PHE A 18 -2.33 -13.75 3.83
N SER A 19 -3.60 -14.12 3.80
CA SER A 19 -4.73 -13.28 4.27
C SER A 19 -4.59 -12.80 5.72
N LYS A 20 -3.84 -13.51 6.57
CA LYS A 20 -3.53 -13.07 7.93
C LYS A 20 -2.55 -11.89 7.94
N ALA A 21 -1.55 -11.92 7.05
CA ALA A 21 -0.59 -10.83 6.89
C ALA A 21 -1.24 -9.61 6.22
N THR A 22 -2.12 -9.82 5.23
CA THR A 22 -2.85 -8.71 4.60
C THR A 22 -3.79 -8.02 5.57
N LYS A 23 -4.54 -8.74 6.42
CA LYS A 23 -5.39 -8.12 7.46
C LYS A 23 -4.63 -7.17 8.39
N LEU A 24 -3.38 -7.52 8.72
CA LEU A 24 -2.54 -6.66 9.55
C LEU A 24 -2.10 -5.41 8.79
N ALA A 25 -1.75 -5.56 7.51
CA ALA A 25 -1.42 -4.46 6.63
C ALA A 25 -2.64 -3.56 6.35
N ASP A 26 -3.83 -4.12 6.16
CA ASP A 26 -5.08 -3.38 5.93
C ASP A 26 -5.43 -2.48 7.12
N LYS A 27 -5.20 -2.96 8.35
CA LYS A 27 -5.45 -2.20 9.57
C LYS A 27 -4.47 -1.04 9.77
N ASN A 28 -3.24 -1.17 9.27
CA ASN A 28 -2.14 -0.24 9.57
C ASN A 28 -1.50 0.38 8.31
N SER A 29 -2.16 0.26 7.16
CA SER A 29 -1.67 0.59 5.81
C SER A 29 -0.37 -0.12 5.36
N SER A 30 0.32 -0.84 6.24
CA SER A 30 1.56 -1.57 5.96
C SER A 30 1.91 -2.59 7.05
N SER A 31 2.80 -3.53 6.73
CA SER A 31 3.40 -4.48 7.68
C SER A 31 4.85 -4.80 7.31
N VAL A 32 5.72 -4.96 8.31
CA VAL A 32 7.13 -5.36 8.13
C VAL A 32 7.26 -6.87 8.30
N ILE A 33 7.87 -7.53 7.33
CA ILE A 33 8.10 -8.98 7.37
C ILE A 33 9.54 -9.29 7.78
N PHE A 34 9.66 -10.11 8.82
CA PHE A 34 10.92 -10.54 9.40
C PHE A 34 11.35 -11.90 8.85
N LYS A 35 12.60 -12.01 8.39
CA LYS A 35 13.22 -13.27 8.00
C LYS A 35 14.48 -13.48 8.82
N ASN A 36 14.57 -14.60 9.51
CA ASN A 36 15.70 -14.95 10.39
C ASN A 36 15.97 -13.85 11.42
N ASN A 37 14.91 -13.44 12.14
CA ASN A 37 14.95 -12.42 13.19
C ASN A 37 15.41 -11.01 12.75
N ARG A 38 15.36 -10.72 11.43
CA ARG A 38 15.70 -9.40 10.87
C ARG A 38 14.59 -8.92 9.94
N SER A 39 14.25 -7.64 10.00
CA SER A 39 13.36 -6.98 9.04
C SER A 39 13.98 -7.06 7.65
N LYS A 40 13.30 -7.73 6.71
CA LYS A 40 13.81 -7.90 5.34
C LYS A 40 12.87 -7.45 4.25
N TYR A 41 11.56 -7.41 4.52
CA TYR A 41 10.56 -7.07 3.51
C TYR A 41 9.49 -6.16 4.10
N LEU A 42 8.80 -5.44 3.23
CA LEU A 42 7.67 -4.56 3.56
C LEU A 42 6.46 -4.99 2.72
N LEU A 43 5.33 -5.17 3.38
CA LEU A 43 4.02 -5.33 2.77
C LEU A 43 3.32 -3.98 2.80
N LEU A 44 2.98 -3.45 1.63
CA LEU A 44 2.29 -2.16 1.48
C LEU A 44 0.91 -2.40 0.86
N VAL A 45 -0.12 -1.85 1.47
CA VAL A 45 -1.47 -1.85 0.87
C VAL A 45 -1.52 -0.73 -0.16
N ILE A 46 -1.82 -1.09 -1.40
CA ILE A 46 -1.96 -0.12 -2.49
C ILE A 46 -3.42 0.32 -2.53
N VAL A 47 -3.68 1.58 -2.23
CA VAL A 47 -5.00 2.21 -2.44
C VAL A 47 -4.86 3.15 -3.63
N VAL A 48 -5.33 2.70 -4.80
CA VAL A 48 -5.34 3.55 -5.99
C VAL A 48 -6.62 4.38 -5.97
N SER A 49 -6.51 5.65 -5.58
CA SER A 49 -7.52 6.66 -5.95
C SER A 49 -7.08 7.28 -7.26
N PHE A 50 -7.50 6.67 -8.38
CA PHE A 50 -7.31 7.26 -9.70
C PHE A 50 -8.26 8.47 -9.80
N ASN A 51 -7.86 9.61 -9.23
CA ASN A 51 -8.43 10.88 -9.65
C ASN A 51 -7.86 11.13 -11.05
N PHE A 52 -8.60 10.64 -12.04
CA PHE A 52 -8.50 11.03 -13.43
C PHE A 52 -8.38 12.56 -13.42
N PHE A 53 -7.19 13.10 -13.71
CA PHE A 53 -7.05 14.51 -14.07
C PHE A 53 -7.77 14.69 -15.41
N GLY A 54 -9.10 14.67 -15.39
CA GLY A 54 -9.99 15.27 -16.37
C GLY A 54 -9.89 16.79 -16.24
N GLY A 55 -8.69 17.32 -16.44
CA GLY A 55 -8.50 18.74 -16.70
C GLY A 55 -9.10 19.02 -18.07
N ALA A 56 -10.29 19.60 -18.08
CA ALA A 56 -11.02 20.01 -19.26
C ALA A 56 -10.14 20.86 -20.20
N VAL A 57 -9.73 20.28 -21.34
CA VAL A 57 -9.34 21.07 -22.50
C VAL A 57 -10.63 21.65 -23.07
N ASN A 58 -10.90 22.91 -22.74
CA ASN A 58 -11.94 23.71 -23.38
C ASN A 58 -11.46 24.09 -24.78
N GLU A 59 -11.90 23.36 -25.80
CA GLU A 59 -11.83 23.84 -27.19
C GLU A 59 -12.85 24.98 -27.40
N ARG A 60 -12.49 26.19 -26.96
CA ARG A 60 -13.22 27.41 -27.35
C ARG A 60 -12.56 28.04 -28.58
N LYS A 61 -13.17 27.73 -29.73
CA LYS A 61 -13.40 28.58 -30.91
C LYS A 61 -12.24 29.47 -31.41
N THR A 62 -11.48 28.93 -32.35
CA THR A 62 -10.90 29.67 -33.49
C THR A 62 -10.94 28.63 -34.61
N TYR A 63 -11.85 28.68 -35.59
CA TYR A 63 -11.90 29.60 -36.71
C TYR A 63 -13.34 29.76 -37.18
N GLN A 64 -13.86 30.98 -37.15
CA GLN A 64 -14.67 31.52 -38.24
C GLN A 64 -14.58 33.04 -38.17
N SER A 65 -13.72 33.62 -39.02
CA SER A 65 -14.00 34.87 -39.71
C SER A 65 -13.08 34.99 -40.92
#